data_AF-A0AB40B052-F1
#
_entry.id   AF-A0AB40B052-F1
#
_cell.length_a   1.000
_cell.length_b   1.000
_cell.length_c   1.000
_cell.angle_alpha   90.00
_cell.angle_beta   90.00
_cell.angle_gamma   90.00
#
_symmetry.space_group_name_H-M   'P 1'
#
loop_
_entity.id
_entity.type
_entity.pdbx_description
1 polymer ?
#
loop_
_entity_poly.entity_id
_entity_poly.type
_entity_poly.pdbx_seq_one_letter_code
_entity_poly.pdbx_strand_id
1 'polypeptide(L)'
;MLGGLLAQFLGHIATNCTNFPIGYDKWQIVPAYYKDHVWDNIIKTKLEVNDDGHKDYILKSLAKKWRDHRCNLYKSLKCDPDAPRKTNIGRRPPEVPLEQWIAFVVICTKAKAAQNTTNRSHLTIPHMLGISTWSALSQESELFQVGHTTSDGSFVNDEARQNHEDLVVRS
;
A
#
# COMPACT_ATOMS: atom_id res chain seq x y z
N MET A 1 25.68 -6.37 24.97
CA MET A 1 25.46 -5.19 24.10
C MET A 1 25.83 -5.42 22.63
N LEU A 2 25.70 -6.64 22.08
CA LEU A 2 26.10 -6.94 20.67
C LEU A 2 24.95 -6.84 19.66
N GLY A 3 23.69 -7.01 20.10
CA GLY A 3 22.52 -6.99 19.20
C GLY A 3 22.24 -5.62 18.54
N GLY A 4 22.66 -4.52 19.17
CA GLY A 4 22.44 -3.16 18.65
C GLY A 4 23.32 -2.82 17.45
N LEU A 5 24.60 -3.20 17.49
CA LEU A 5 25.57 -2.87 16.43
C LEU A 5 25.25 -3.61 15.13
N LEU A 6 24.96 -4.90 15.21
CA LEU A 6 24.56 -5.69 14.04
C LEU A 6 23.26 -5.15 13.44
N ALA A 7 22.28 -4.80 14.28
CA ALA A 7 21.02 -4.24 13.81
C ALA A 7 21.22 -2.89 13.10
N GLN A 8 22.13 -2.05 13.57
CA GLN A 8 22.47 -0.78 12.91
C GLN A 8 23.21 -1.02 11.59
N PHE A 9 24.20 -1.90 11.57
CA PHE A 9 24.95 -2.25 10.36
C PHE A 9 24.04 -2.79 9.25
N LEU A 10 23.21 -3.78 9.56
CA LEU A 10 22.22 -4.31 8.61
C LEU A 10 21.19 -3.26 8.21
N GLY A 11 20.88 -2.31 9.11
CA GLY A 11 20.01 -1.17 8.82
C GLY A 11 20.59 -0.30 7.71
N HIS A 12 21.85 0.11 7.86
CA HIS A 12 22.55 0.94 6.89
C HIS A 12 22.63 0.28 5.51
N ILE A 13 22.91 -1.03 5.46
CA ILE A 13 22.94 -1.79 4.20
C ILE A 13 21.54 -1.83 3.57
N ALA A 14 20.52 -2.14 4.36
CA ALA A 14 19.14 -2.32 3.89
C ALA A 14 18.50 -1.02 3.36
N THR A 15 18.92 0.13 3.88
CA THR A 15 18.41 1.46 3.48
C THR A 15 19.12 2.03 2.26
N ASN A 16 20.23 1.44 1.82
CA ASN A 16 20.96 1.91 0.65
C ASN A 16 20.27 1.41 -0.64
N CYS A 17 19.75 2.35 -1.44
CA CYS A 17 19.00 2.06 -2.67
C CYS A 17 19.87 1.46 -3.79
N THR A 18 21.20 1.56 -3.70
CA THR A 18 22.14 0.87 -4.59
C THR A 18 22.22 -0.62 -4.27
N ASN A 19 22.16 -0.96 -2.97
CA ASN A 19 22.19 -2.35 -2.51
C ASN A 19 20.84 -3.04 -2.71
N PHE A 20 19.77 -2.36 -2.33
CA PHE A 20 18.40 -2.90 -2.43
C PHE A 20 17.46 -1.86 -3.01
N PRO A 21 17.04 -2.02 -4.28
CA PRO A 21 16.19 -1.04 -4.91
C PRO A 21 14.82 -0.94 -4.26
N ILE A 22 14.29 0.26 -4.14
CA ILE A 22 12.97 0.51 -3.55
C ILE A 22 11.82 0.39 -4.55
N GLY A 23 12.13 0.32 -5.84
CA GLY A 23 11.16 0.23 -6.94
C GLY A 23 10.47 -1.13 -7.07
N TYR A 24 10.76 -2.09 -6.20
CA TYR A 24 10.09 -3.39 -6.14
C TYR A 24 9.02 -3.40 -5.06
N ASP A 25 7.84 -3.94 -5.35
CA ASP A 25 6.72 -4.00 -4.39
C ASP A 25 7.00 -4.92 -3.19
N LYS A 26 7.64 -6.07 -3.41
CA LYS A 26 7.87 -7.10 -2.38
C LYS A 26 9.34 -7.52 -2.35
N TRP A 27 9.83 -7.93 -1.18
CA TRP A 27 11.21 -8.42 -1.04
C TRP A 27 11.49 -9.65 -1.90
N GLN A 28 10.49 -10.52 -2.05
CA GLN A 28 10.57 -11.75 -2.81
C GLN A 28 10.82 -11.50 -4.29
N ILE A 29 10.30 -10.40 -4.85
CA ILE A 29 10.48 -10.04 -6.25
C ILE A 29 11.76 -9.23 -6.51
N VAL A 30 12.47 -8.80 -5.46
CA VAL A 30 13.81 -8.20 -5.62
C VAL A 30 14.73 -9.28 -6.21
N PRO A 31 15.41 -9.00 -7.34
CA PRO A 31 16.28 -9.96 -8.01
C PRO A 31 17.29 -10.58 -7.06
N ALA A 32 17.53 -11.89 -7.22
CA ALA A 32 18.48 -12.63 -6.40
C ALA A 32 19.87 -12.01 -6.43
N TYR A 33 20.28 -11.47 -7.59
CA TYR A 33 21.59 -10.82 -7.76
C TYR A 33 21.86 -9.74 -6.70
N TYR A 34 20.87 -8.93 -6.29
CA TYR A 34 21.09 -7.91 -5.25
C TYR A 34 21.39 -8.56 -3.90
N LYS A 35 20.66 -9.63 -3.57
CA LYS A 35 20.79 -10.37 -2.31
C LYS A 35 22.15 -11.07 -2.27
N ASP A 36 22.53 -11.72 -3.37
CA ASP A 36 23.79 -12.43 -3.52
C ASP A 36 24.97 -11.46 -3.53
N HIS A 37 24.86 -10.33 -4.25
CA HIS A 37 25.88 -9.29 -4.26
C HIS A 37 26.15 -8.73 -2.86
N VAL A 38 25.10 -8.37 -2.12
CA VAL A 38 25.24 -7.89 -0.74
C VAL A 38 25.80 -8.97 0.17
N TRP A 39 25.36 -10.21 0.00
CA TRP A 39 25.84 -11.35 0.79
C TRP A 39 27.35 -11.57 0.60
N ASP A 40 27.79 -11.70 -0.65
CA ASP A 40 29.16 -12.07 -0.97
C ASP A 40 30.15 -10.91 -0.79
N ASN A 41 29.75 -9.67 -1.11
CA ASN A 41 30.69 -8.54 -1.13
C ASN A 41 30.65 -7.70 0.16
N ILE A 42 29.55 -7.72 0.92
CA ILE A 42 29.39 -6.84 2.09
C ILE A 42 29.27 -7.65 3.39
N ILE A 43 28.42 -8.68 3.39
CA ILE A 43 28.18 -9.45 4.62
C ILE A 43 29.36 -10.34 4.97
N LYS A 44 29.81 -11.19 4.04
CA LYS A 44 30.95 -12.10 4.27
C LYS A 44 32.26 -11.37 4.58
N THR A 45 32.42 -10.13 4.10
CA THR A 45 33.65 -9.34 4.33
C THR A 45 33.68 -8.68 5.71
N LYS A 46 32.54 -8.59 6.39
CA LYS A 46 32.40 -7.90 7.69
C LYS A 46 31.97 -8.83 8.82
N LEU A 47 31.37 -9.97 8.50
CA LEU A 47 30.86 -10.94 9.46
C LEU A 47 31.47 -12.31 9.15
N GLU A 48 32.06 -12.95 10.15
CA GLU A 48 32.47 -14.35 10.08
C GLU A 48 31.23 -15.23 10.16
N VAL A 49 30.70 -15.62 9.00
CA VAL A 49 29.49 -16.45 8.92
C VAL A 49 29.84 -17.78 8.25
N ASN A 50 29.89 -18.84 9.05
CA ASN A 50 30.30 -20.19 8.60
C ASN A 50 29.13 -21.18 8.45
N ASP A 51 27.88 -20.76 8.68
CA ASP A 51 26.72 -21.66 8.66
C ASP A 51 25.49 -21.07 7.93
N ASP A 52 24.73 -21.94 7.26
CA ASP A 52 23.57 -21.60 6.44
C ASP A 52 22.40 -21.02 7.27
N GLY A 53 22.27 -21.43 8.53
CA GLY A 53 21.25 -20.88 9.45
C GLY A 53 21.45 -19.38 9.72
N HIS A 54 22.70 -18.94 9.84
CA HIS A 54 23.03 -17.53 10.01
C HIS A 54 22.75 -16.71 8.74
N LYS A 55 22.95 -17.31 7.55
CA LYS A 55 22.64 -16.66 6.27
C LYS A 55 21.16 -16.33 6.15
N ASP A 56 20.30 -17.31 6.39
CA ASP A 56 18.85 -17.11 6.34
C ASP A 56 18.38 -16.05 7.35
N TYR A 57 18.90 -16.09 8.58
CA TYR A 57 18.59 -15.09 9.60
C TYR A 57 18.98 -13.67 9.16
N ILE A 58 20.19 -13.47 8.64
CA ILE A 58 20.67 -12.17 8.17
C ILE A 58 19.81 -11.66 7.00
N LEU A 59 19.51 -12.51 6.02
CA LEU A 59 18.68 -12.15 4.88
C LEU A 59 17.25 -11.79 5.32
N LYS A 60 16.67 -12.50 6.28
CA LYS A 60 15.37 -12.15 6.89
C LYS A 60 15.41 -10.80 7.61
N SER A 61 16.50 -10.52 8.32
CA SER A 61 16.71 -9.25 9.00
C SER A 61 16.84 -8.09 8.01
N LEU A 62 17.60 -8.26 6.93
CA LEU A 62 17.72 -7.31 5.82
C LEU A 62 16.36 -7.07 5.16
N ALA A 63 15.61 -8.13 4.86
CA ALA A 63 14.28 -8.04 4.28
C ALA A 63 13.33 -7.20 5.15
N LYS A 64 13.35 -7.42 6.48
CA LYS A 64 12.56 -6.61 7.42
C LYS A 64 12.97 -5.14 7.37
N LYS A 65 14.26 -4.85 7.49
CA LYS A 65 14.79 -3.47 7.50
C LYS A 65 14.52 -2.73 6.18
N TRP A 66 14.63 -3.42 5.05
CA TRP A 66 14.29 -2.87 3.74
C TRP A 66 12.79 -2.52 3.63
N ARG A 67 11.90 -3.41 4.11
CA ARG A 67 10.46 -3.12 4.18
C ARG A 67 10.17 -1.95 5.10
N ASP A 68 10.79 -1.92 6.29
CA ASP A 68 10.61 -0.83 7.25
C ASP A 68 11.09 0.50 6.66
N HIS A 69 12.21 0.50 5.92
CA HIS A 69 12.69 1.67 5.19
C HIS A 69 11.66 2.15 4.16
N ARG A 70 11.12 1.25 3.33
CA ARG A 70 10.07 1.60 2.35
C ARG A 70 8.80 2.14 3.01
N CYS A 71 8.37 1.52 4.10
CA CYS A 71 7.25 2.01 4.90
C CYS A 71 7.52 3.40 5.47
N ASN A 72 8.75 3.66 5.93
CA ASN A 72 9.15 4.97 6.41
C ASN A 72 9.18 5.99 5.28
N LEU A 73 9.72 5.66 4.10
CA LEU A 73 9.67 6.55 2.92
C LEU A 73 8.22 6.92 2.57
N TYR A 74 7.29 5.96 2.61
CA TYR A 74 5.88 6.21 2.37
C TYR A 74 5.29 7.20 3.38
N LYS A 75 5.59 7.02 4.68
CA LYS A 75 5.07 7.84 5.78
C LYS A 75 5.73 9.22 5.88
N SER A 76 7.06 9.28 5.87
CA SER A 76 7.85 10.48 6.16
C SER A 76 7.91 11.45 4.98
N LEU A 77 8.00 10.93 3.75
CA LEU A 77 8.07 11.75 2.55
C LEU A 77 6.68 12.06 1.99
N LYS A 78 5.63 11.66 2.71
CA LYS A 78 4.24 11.77 2.33
C LYS A 78 4.06 11.37 0.87
N CYS A 79 4.28 10.11 0.52
CA CYS A 79 3.78 9.64 -0.76
C CYS A 79 2.26 9.74 -0.66
N ASP A 80 1.74 10.88 -1.10
CA ASP A 80 0.38 11.31 -0.84
C ASP A 80 -0.43 10.79 -2.02
N PRO A 81 -1.26 9.77 -1.81
CA PRO A 81 -1.99 9.14 -2.90
C PRO A 81 -2.98 10.10 -3.57
N ASP A 82 -3.39 11.16 -2.87
CA ASP A 82 -4.30 12.17 -3.36
C ASP A 82 -3.56 13.34 -4.05
N ALA A 83 -2.23 13.45 -3.83
CA ALA A 83 -1.40 14.42 -4.53
C ALA A 83 -1.12 13.98 -5.98
N PRO A 84 -0.99 14.94 -6.92
CA PRO A 84 -0.57 14.65 -8.28
C PRO A 84 0.75 13.86 -8.31
N ARG A 85 0.84 12.88 -9.22
CA ARG A 85 2.05 12.04 -9.37
C ARG A 85 3.33 12.87 -9.52
N LYS A 86 3.29 13.98 -10.25
CA LYS A 86 4.42 14.91 -10.42
C LYS A 86 4.89 15.51 -9.08
N THR A 87 3.95 15.84 -8.20
CA THR A 87 4.25 16.34 -6.84
C THR A 87 4.97 15.28 -6.02
N ASN A 88 4.49 14.03 -6.04
CA ASN A 88 5.15 12.93 -5.35
C ASN A 88 6.56 12.64 -5.92
N ILE A 89 6.75 12.73 -7.23
CA ILE A 89 8.07 12.62 -7.86
C ILE A 89 9.01 13.74 -7.38
N GLY A 90 8.49 14.96 -7.18
CA GLY A 90 9.25 16.10 -6.66
C GLY A 90 9.69 15.97 -5.19
N ARG A 91 9.05 15.11 -4.39
CA ARG A 91 9.41 14.82 -2.99
C ARG A 91 10.56 13.81 -2.83
N ARG A 92 11.27 13.50 -3.93
CA ARG A 92 12.36 12.53 -3.96
C ARG A 92 13.46 12.88 -2.97
N PRO A 93 13.89 11.97 -2.08
CA PRO A 93 15.10 12.14 -1.29
C PRO A 93 16.33 12.18 -2.18
N PRO A 94 17.34 13.01 -1.86
CA PRO A 94 18.53 13.14 -2.69
C PRO A 94 19.27 11.80 -2.87
N GLU A 95 19.24 10.92 -1.87
CA GLU A 95 19.95 9.63 -1.85
C GLU A 95 19.29 8.55 -2.73
N VAL A 96 18.03 8.76 -3.15
CA VAL A 96 17.27 7.77 -3.92
C VAL A 96 17.38 8.06 -5.41
N PRO A 97 17.82 7.10 -6.26
CA PRO A 97 17.84 7.28 -7.71
C PRO A 97 16.46 7.61 -8.28
N LEU A 98 16.40 8.54 -9.24
CA LEU A 98 15.14 9.05 -9.80
C LEU A 98 14.25 7.93 -10.36
N GLU A 99 14.83 7.00 -11.10
CA GLU A 99 14.07 5.87 -11.70
C GLU A 99 13.42 4.99 -10.63
N GLN A 100 14.17 4.66 -9.58
CA GLN A 100 13.66 3.87 -8.46
C GLN A 100 12.54 4.61 -7.73
N TRP A 101 12.69 5.93 -7.55
CA TRP A 101 11.67 6.76 -6.92
C TRP A 101 10.38 6.81 -7.75
N ILE A 102 10.49 6.98 -9.07
CA ILE A 102 9.32 6.96 -9.96
C ILE A 102 8.59 5.61 -9.86
N ALA A 103 9.32 4.50 -9.88
CA ALA A 103 8.75 3.16 -9.73
C ALA A 103 8.05 3.00 -8.38
N PHE A 104 8.69 3.46 -7.29
CA PHE A 104 8.11 3.44 -5.95
C PHE A 104 6.80 4.22 -5.87
N VAL A 105 6.75 5.45 -6.39
CA VAL A 105 5.53 6.29 -6.41
C VAL A 105 4.39 5.61 -7.19
N VAL A 106 4.70 4.95 -8.31
CA VAL A 106 3.70 4.19 -9.08
C VAL A 106 3.10 3.05 -8.25
N ILE A 107 3.93 2.32 -7.52
CA ILE A 107 3.46 1.23 -6.65
C ILE A 107 2.56 1.78 -5.55
N CYS A 108 2.98 2.85 -4.86
CA CYS A 108 2.23 3.45 -3.76
C CYS A 108 0.84 3.93 -4.17
N THR A 109 0.74 4.58 -5.34
CA THR A 109 -0.53 5.08 -5.88
C THR A 109 -1.46 3.96 -6.37
N LYS A 110 -0.92 2.91 -7.01
CA LYS A 110 -1.70 1.73 -7.43
C LYS A 110 -2.26 0.94 -6.25
N ALA A 111 -1.47 0.73 -5.19
CA ALA A 111 -1.91 0.02 -4.00
C ALA A 111 -3.15 0.69 -3.37
N LYS A 112 -3.19 2.02 -3.37
CA LYS A 112 -4.33 2.81 -2.90
C LYS A 112 -5.54 2.74 -3.82
N ALA A 113 -5.34 2.79 -5.15
CA ALA A 113 -6.44 2.60 -6.09
C ALA A 113 -7.13 1.25 -5.89
N ALA A 114 -6.35 0.17 -5.73
CA ALA A 114 -6.90 -1.17 -5.45
C ALA A 114 -7.67 -1.20 -4.12
N GLN A 115 -7.10 -0.63 -3.04
CA GLN A 115 -7.77 -0.55 -1.75
C GLN A 115 -9.06 0.29 -1.81
N ASN A 116 -9.06 1.41 -2.54
CA ASN A 116 -10.25 2.23 -2.74
C ASN A 116 -11.33 1.51 -3.55
N THR A 117 -10.97 0.74 -4.58
CA THR A 117 -11.92 -0.09 -5.31
C THR A 117 -12.57 -1.13 -4.40
N THR A 118 -11.77 -1.83 -3.58
CA THR A 118 -12.29 -2.79 -2.59
C THR A 118 -13.19 -2.10 -1.56
N ASN A 119 -12.77 -0.94 -1.01
CA ASN A 119 -13.58 -0.19 -0.06
C ASN A 119 -14.91 0.28 -0.70
N ARG A 120 -14.90 0.68 -1.97
CA ARG A 120 -16.12 1.05 -2.72
C ARG A 120 -17.02 -0.15 -3.00
N SER A 121 -16.46 -1.34 -3.28
CA SER A 121 -17.28 -2.55 -3.43
C SER A 121 -17.96 -2.98 -2.13
N HIS A 122 -17.42 -2.57 -0.97
CA HIS A 122 -18.05 -2.77 0.34
C HIS A 122 -18.91 -1.58 0.79
N LEU A 123 -19.02 -0.51 -0.01
CA LEU A 123 -19.84 0.64 0.30
C LEU A 123 -21.28 0.38 -0.18
N THR A 124 -22.15 -0.05 0.73
CA THR A 124 -23.54 -0.37 0.42
C THR A 124 -24.45 0.85 0.33
N ILE A 125 -24.03 2.03 0.83
CA ILE A 125 -24.83 3.25 0.85
C ILE A 125 -23.95 4.49 0.55
N PRO A 126 -24.24 5.28 -0.49
CA PRO A 126 -23.57 6.55 -0.73
C PRO A 126 -24.01 7.58 0.32
N HIS A 127 -23.07 8.06 1.14
CA HIS A 127 -23.34 9.04 2.19
C HIS A 127 -23.53 10.45 1.58
N MET A 128 -24.71 10.75 1.04
CA MET A 128 -24.99 12.06 0.41
C MET A 128 -25.50 13.13 1.39
N LEU A 129 -26.07 12.74 2.54
CA LEU A 129 -26.59 13.65 3.56
C LEU A 129 -26.42 13.04 4.97
N GLY A 130 -26.53 13.85 6.02
CA GLY A 130 -26.33 13.42 7.41
C GLY A 130 -27.23 12.24 7.81
N ILE A 131 -26.72 11.37 8.70
CA ILE A 131 -27.30 10.08 9.11
C ILE A 131 -28.77 10.20 9.54
N SER A 132 -29.16 11.32 10.16
CA SER A 132 -30.52 11.58 10.64
C SER A 132 -31.51 11.93 9.51
N THR A 133 -31.05 12.64 8.49
CA THR A 133 -31.89 13.09 7.38
C THR A 133 -32.07 11.97 6.36
N TRP A 134 -31.01 11.21 6.07
CA TRP A 134 -31.08 10.12 5.11
C TRP A 134 -31.98 8.98 5.58
N SER A 135 -31.90 8.56 6.85
CA SER A 135 -32.74 7.47 7.37
C SER A 135 -34.24 7.77 7.29
N ALA A 136 -34.61 9.06 7.38
CA ALA A 136 -35.97 9.53 7.21
C ALA A 136 -36.35 9.59 5.72
N LEU A 137 -35.49 10.16 4.87
CA LEU A 137 -35.73 10.28 3.43
C LEU A 137 -35.68 8.94 2.67
N SER A 138 -34.92 7.96 3.17
CA SER A 138 -34.80 6.63 2.56
C SER A 138 -36.02 5.74 2.78
N GLN A 139 -36.99 6.19 3.60
CA GLN A 139 -38.29 5.52 3.71
C GLN A 139 -39.21 5.87 2.54
N GLU A 140 -38.90 6.93 1.78
CA GLU A 140 -39.62 7.29 0.56
C GLU A 140 -39.01 6.51 -0.63
N SER A 141 -39.84 5.73 -1.33
CA SER A 141 -39.40 4.80 -2.38
C SER A 141 -38.62 5.48 -3.52
N GLU A 142 -39.05 6.68 -3.94
CA GLU A 142 -38.42 7.46 -5.00
C GLU A 142 -36.99 7.90 -4.62
N LEU A 143 -36.81 8.40 -3.40
CA LEU A 143 -35.50 8.81 -2.88
C LEU A 143 -34.58 7.62 -2.62
N PHE A 144 -35.15 6.50 -2.17
CA PHE A 144 -34.43 5.24 -2.03
C PHE A 144 -33.90 4.76 -3.39
N GLN A 145 -34.72 4.80 -4.44
CA GLN A 145 -34.32 4.43 -5.80
C GLN A 145 -33.16 5.31 -6.29
N VAL A 146 -33.28 6.64 -6.17
CA VAL A 146 -32.21 7.58 -6.59
C VAL A 146 -30.88 7.30 -5.91
N GLY A 147 -30.89 6.92 -4.62
CA GLY A 147 -29.66 6.61 -3.87
C GLY A 147 -29.08 5.22 -4.15
N HIS A 148 -29.88 4.29 -4.68
CA HIS A 148 -29.50 2.89 -4.88
C HIS A 148 -29.60 2.43 -6.33
N THR A 149 -29.70 3.36 -7.28
CA THR A 149 -29.53 3.08 -8.71
C THR A 149 -28.24 3.68 -9.26
N THR A 150 -27.64 2.99 -10.22
CA THR A 150 -26.50 3.46 -11.01
C THR A 150 -26.95 4.47 -12.07
N SER A 151 -26.01 5.15 -12.74
CA SER A 151 -26.29 6.22 -13.72
C SER A 151 -27.07 5.74 -14.96
N ASP A 152 -27.12 4.44 -15.19
CA ASP A 152 -27.90 3.75 -16.24
C ASP A 152 -29.30 3.30 -15.74
N GLY A 153 -29.65 3.58 -14.49
CA GLY A 153 -30.96 3.26 -13.89
C GLY A 153 -31.07 1.86 -13.28
N SER A 154 -30.02 1.04 -13.30
CA SER A 154 -30.03 -0.30 -12.67
C SER A 154 -29.79 -0.21 -11.15
N PHE A 155 -30.28 -1.15 -10.35
CA PHE A 155 -30.00 -1.15 -8.89
C PHE A 155 -28.56 -1.56 -8.59
N VAL A 156 -27.95 -0.94 -7.58
CA VAL A 156 -26.55 -1.17 -7.19
C VAL A 156 -26.26 -2.61 -6.73
N ASN A 157 -27.29 -3.32 -6.25
CA ASN A 157 -27.28 -4.77 -5.96
C ASN A 157 -28.71 -5.33 -5.83
N ASP A 158 -28.86 -6.66 -5.77
CA ASP A 158 -30.15 -7.34 -5.65
C ASP A 158 -30.86 -7.05 -4.31
N GLU A 159 -30.11 -6.84 -3.23
CA GLU A 159 -30.65 -6.51 -1.91
C GLU A 159 -31.35 -5.14 -1.93
N ALA A 160 -30.75 -4.15 -2.59
CA ALA A 160 -31.33 -2.84 -2.80
C ALA A 160 -32.59 -2.89 -3.66
N ARG A 161 -32.61 -3.75 -4.70
CA ARG A 161 -33.81 -3.97 -5.52
C ARG A 161 -34.95 -4.54 -4.68
N GLN A 162 -34.70 -5.58 -3.88
CA GLN A 162 -35.73 -6.19 -3.03
C GLN A 162 -36.25 -5.23 -1.97
N ASN A 163 -35.36 -4.45 -1.34
CA ASN A 163 -35.76 -3.45 -0.34
C ASN A 163 -36.63 -2.34 -0.94
N HIS A 164 -36.36 -1.91 -2.18
CA HIS A 164 -37.21 -0.97 -2.89
C HIS A 164 -38.59 -1.56 -3.20
N GLU A 165 -38.64 -2.80 -3.70
CA GLU A 165 -39.90 -3.52 -3.96
C GLU A 165 -40.76 -3.62 -2.68
N ASP A 166 -40.15 -3.97 -1.55
CA ASP A 166 -40.83 -4.05 -0.25
C ASP A 166 -41.35 -2.70 0.25
N LEU A 167 -40.62 -1.60 -0.03
CA LEU A 167 -41.05 -0.23 0.32
C LEU A 167 -42.24 0.23 -0.54
N VAL A 168 -42.22 -0.08 -1.84
CA VAL A 168 -43.34 0.23 -2.76
C VAL A 168 -44.60 -0.53 -2.35
N VAL A 169 -44.47 -1.79 -1.91
CA VAL A 169 -45.61 -2.62 -1.47
C VAL A 169 -46.19 -2.15 -0.13
N ARG A 170 -45.42 -1.46 0.71
CA ARG A 170 -45.83 -0.95 2.03
C ARG A 170 -46.41 0.47 2.01
N SER A 171 -46.31 1.17 0.88
CA SER A 171 -46.83 2.53 0.67
C SER A 171 -48.25 2.54 0.12
#